data_AF-A0A960R3D3-F1
#
_entry.id   AF-A0A960R3D3-F1
#
_cell.length_a   1.000
_cell.length_b   1.000
_cell.length_c   1.000
_cell.angle_alpha   90.00
_cell.angle_beta   90.00
_cell.angle_gamma   90.00
#
_symmetry.space_group_name_H-M   'P 1'
#
loop_
_entity.id
_entity.type
_entity.pdbx_description
1 polymer ?
#
loop_
_entity_poly.entity_id
_entity_poly.type
_entity_poly.pdbx_seq_one_letter_code
_entity_poly.pdbx_strand_id
1 'polypeptide(L)'
;MPPLVLSVLALLPIAVVALFLVALRWPAARAMPLSYLSAAVLALAVWKTPPVQVAAATVNGLIIAATLIFIIFGAILLLNTLQESGGLGAIRRGFVDISPDRRVQVIII
;
A
#
# COMPACT_ATOMS: atom_id res chain seq x y z
N MET A 1 6.87 21.08 -25.35
CA MET A 1 6.13 21.66 -24.21
C MET A 1 7.13 22.33 -23.28
N PRO A 2 6.79 23.47 -22.66
CA PRO A 2 7.67 24.07 -21.65
C PRO A 2 7.85 23.11 -20.47
N PRO A 3 9.03 23.07 -19.83
CA PRO A 3 9.36 22.09 -18.78
C PRO A 3 8.40 22.15 -17.59
N LEU A 4 7.92 23.35 -17.24
CA LEU A 4 6.92 23.55 -16.18
C LEU A 4 5.61 22.77 -16.43
N VAL A 5 5.15 22.71 -17.68
CA VAL A 5 3.92 21.98 -18.02
C VAL A 5 4.12 20.47 -17.86
N LEU A 6 5.29 19.95 -18.23
CA LEU A 6 5.61 18.52 -18.04
C LEU A 6 5.69 18.16 -16.54
N SER A 7 6.25 19.04 -15.71
CA SER A 7 6.30 18.84 -14.26
C SER A 7 4.90 18.80 -13.63
N VAL A 8 4.01 19.71 -14.03
CA VAL A 8 2.61 19.73 -13.55
C VAL A 8 1.87 18.48 -13.99
N LEU A 9 2.05 18.05 -15.24
CA LEU A 9 1.44 16.81 -15.75
C LEU A 9 1.95 15.57 -15.00
N ALA A 10 3.24 15.50 -14.66
CA ALA A 10 3.80 14.39 -13.89
C ALA A 10 3.25 14.31 -12.45
N LEU A 11 2.79 15.44 -11.90
CA LEU A 11 2.16 15.52 -10.57
C LEU A 11 0.69 15.06 -10.55
N LEU A 12 0.03 14.96 -11.71
CA LEU A 12 -1.40 14.65 -11.79
C LEU A 12 -1.80 13.33 -11.11
N PRO A 13 -1.11 12.18 -11.30
CA PRO A 13 -1.50 10.94 -10.63
C PRO A 13 -1.49 11.06 -9.11
N ILE A 14 -0.50 11.77 -8.57
CA ILE A 14 -0.39 12.04 -7.12
C ILE A 14 -1.52 12.96 -6.67
N ALA A 15 -1.81 14.01 -7.43
CA ALA A 15 -2.92 14.93 -7.15
C ALA A 15 -4.28 14.21 -7.18
N VAL A 16 -4.48 13.27 -8.10
CA VAL A 16 -5.66 12.41 -8.18
C VAL A 16 -5.81 11.60 -6.89
N VAL A 17 -4.74 10.94 -6.43
CA VAL A 17 -4.77 10.19 -5.15
C VAL A 17 -5.08 11.12 -3.98
N ALA A 18 -4.41 12.27 -3.88
CA ALA A 18 -4.63 13.22 -2.80
C ALA A 18 -6.08 13.74 -2.78
N LEU A 19 -6.64 14.07 -3.94
CA LEU A 19 -8.01 14.54 -4.06
C LEU A 19 -9.02 13.45 -3.65
N PHE A 20 -8.88 12.23 -4.18
CA PHE A 20 -9.85 11.17 -3.91
C PHE A 20 -9.73 10.60 -2.48
N LEU A 21 -8.51 10.39 -1.98
CA LEU A 21 -8.30 9.80 -0.65
C LEU A 21 -8.41 10.82 0.48
N VAL A 22 -7.81 12.00 0.34
CA VAL A 22 -7.71 12.95 1.45
C VAL A 22 -8.92 13.88 1.48
N ALA A 23 -9.25 14.49 0.33
CA ALA A 23 -10.35 15.46 0.28
C ALA A 23 -11.72 14.76 0.26
N LEU A 24 -11.92 13.80 -0.65
CA LEU A 24 -13.19 13.10 -0.84
C LEU A 24 -13.37 11.87 0.06
N ARG A 25 -12.30 11.42 0.74
CA ARG A 25 -12.30 10.26 1.65
C ARG A 25 -12.83 8.97 1.01
N TRP A 26 -12.57 8.77 -0.28
CA TRP A 26 -12.94 7.56 -0.98
C TRP A 26 -12.08 6.37 -0.55
N PRO A 27 -12.61 5.13 -0.62
CA PRO A 27 -11.81 3.95 -0.34
C PRO A 27 -10.68 3.82 -1.37
N ALA A 28 -9.50 3.37 -0.91
CA ALA A 28 -8.33 3.13 -1.73
C ALA A 28 -8.60 2.21 -2.94
N ALA A 29 -9.51 1.24 -2.75
CA ALA A 29 -9.96 0.35 -3.82
C ALA A 29 -10.55 1.10 -5.05
N ARG A 30 -11.12 2.30 -4.88
CA ARG A 30 -11.66 3.12 -5.97
C ARG A 30 -10.68 4.19 -6.45
N ALA A 31 -9.91 4.79 -5.54
CA ALA A 31 -8.98 5.86 -5.88
C ALA A 31 -7.74 5.36 -6.65
N MET A 32 -7.21 4.19 -6.30
CA MET A 32 -5.98 3.66 -6.90
C MET A 32 -6.13 3.34 -8.40
N PRO A 33 -7.23 2.70 -8.88
CA PRO A 33 -7.46 2.52 -10.31
C PRO A 33 -7.55 3.83 -11.10
N LEU A 34 -8.17 4.87 -10.52
CA LEU A 34 -8.26 6.19 -11.15
C LEU A 34 -6.88 6.84 -11.31
N SER A 35 -6.04 6.74 -10.28
CA SER A 35 -4.65 7.19 -10.35
C SER A 35 -3.88 6.43 -11.42
N TYR A 36 -4.01 5.10 -11.48
CA TYR A 36 -3.38 4.28 -12.52
C TYR A 36 -3.82 4.71 -13.93
N LEU A 37 -5.12 4.91 -14.15
CA LEU A 37 -5.64 5.39 -15.44
C LEU A 37 -5.03 6.75 -15.82
N SER A 38 -4.94 7.68 -14.87
CA SER A 38 -4.33 8.98 -15.12
C SER A 38 -2.85 8.84 -15.53
N ALA A 39 -2.08 7.97 -14.86
CA ALA A 39 -0.68 7.72 -15.18
C ALA A 39 -0.52 7.04 -16.55
N ALA A 40 -1.35 6.05 -16.87
CA ALA A 40 -1.30 5.33 -18.15
C ALA A 40 -1.67 6.25 -19.33
N VAL A 41 -2.71 7.07 -19.19
CA VAL A 41 -3.11 8.05 -20.21
C VAL A 41 -1.99 9.07 -20.43
N LEU A 42 -1.39 9.59 -19.37
CA LEU A 42 -0.28 10.54 -19.48
C LEU A 42 0.95 9.92 -20.15
N ALA A 43 1.34 8.70 -19.77
CA ALA A 43 2.47 7.99 -20.37
C ALA A 43 2.30 7.83 -21.89
N LEU A 44 1.10 7.45 -22.34
CA LEU A 44 0.81 7.24 -23.76
C LEU A 44 0.61 8.55 -24.54
N ALA A 45 -0.13 9.51 -23.99
CA ALA A 45 -0.52 10.71 -24.72
C ALA A 45 0.56 11.82 -24.67
N VAL A 46 1.23 12.00 -23.53
CA VAL A 46 2.19 13.10 -23.32
C VAL A 46 3.61 12.64 -23.60
N TRP A 47 4.02 11.53 -23.00
CA TRP A 47 5.39 10.99 -23.14
C TRP A 47 5.55 10.03 -24.33
N LYS A 48 4.45 9.64 -25.00
CA LYS A 48 4.46 8.73 -26.16
C LYS A 48 5.25 7.45 -25.88
N THR A 49 5.18 6.98 -24.64
CA THR A 49 5.84 5.76 -24.20
C THR A 49 5.32 4.57 -25.02
N PRO A 50 6.18 3.64 -25.47
CA PRO A 50 5.73 2.46 -26.19
C PRO A 50 4.63 1.71 -25.41
N PRO A 51 3.48 1.37 -26.02
CA PRO A 51 2.38 0.70 -25.32
C PRO A 51 2.80 -0.61 -24.65
N VAL A 52 3.77 -1.31 -25.24
CA VAL A 52 4.37 -2.54 -24.68
C VAL A 52 5.03 -2.27 -23.32
N GLN A 53 5.69 -1.11 -23.16
CA GLN A 53 6.33 -0.75 -21.89
C GLN A 53 5.29 -0.43 -20.82
N VAL A 54 4.20 0.26 -21.18
CA VAL A 54 3.09 0.53 -20.26
C VAL A 54 2.43 -0.78 -19.83
N ALA A 55 2.13 -1.68 -20.79
CA ALA A 55 1.56 -3.00 -20.49
C ALA A 55 2.49 -3.85 -19.60
N ALA A 56 3.79 -3.86 -19.88
CA ALA A 56 4.78 -4.55 -19.05
C ALA A 56 4.82 -3.99 -17.62
N ALA A 57 4.75 -2.65 -17.45
CA ALA A 57 4.69 -2.02 -16.15
C ALA A 57 3.40 -2.39 -15.39
N THR A 58 2.27 -2.48 -16.08
CA THR A 58 1.00 -2.93 -15.49
C THR A 58 1.09 -4.38 -15.01
N VAL A 59 1.64 -5.28 -15.81
CA VAL A 59 1.84 -6.69 -15.43
C VAL A 59 2.78 -6.77 -14.22
N ASN A 60 3.87 -6.00 -14.22
CA ASN A 60 4.77 -5.94 -13.07
C ASN A 60 4.05 -5.46 -11.80
N GLY A 61 3.23 -4.42 -11.91
CA GLY A 61 2.39 -3.93 -10.81
C GLY A 61 1.42 -5.00 -10.27
N LEU A 62 0.81 -5.80 -11.15
CA LEU A 62 -0.06 -6.92 -10.75
C LEU A 62 0.73 -8.02 -10.02
N ILE A 63 1.94 -8.34 -10.47
CA ILE A 63 2.82 -9.29 -9.79
C ILE A 63 3.16 -8.78 -8.38
N ILE A 64 3.54 -7.51 -8.25
CA ILE A 64 3.82 -6.88 -6.94
C ILE A 64 2.59 -6.96 -6.03
N ALA A 65 1.40 -6.66 -6.55
CA ALA A 65 0.16 -6.75 -5.79
C ALA A 65 -0.12 -8.20 -5.32
N ALA A 66 0.09 -9.19 -6.18
CA ALA A 66 -0.06 -10.60 -5.83
C ALA A 66 0.93 -11.04 -4.75
N THR A 67 2.20 -10.62 -4.84
CA THR A 67 3.21 -10.86 -3.80
C THR A 67 2.80 -10.25 -2.46
N LEU A 68 2.28 -9.02 -2.47
CA LEU A 68 1.80 -8.38 -1.25
C LEU A 68 0.61 -9.13 -0.64
N ILE A 69 -0.36 -9.56 -1.45
CA ILE A 69 -1.49 -10.37 -1.00
C ILE A 69 -1.00 -11.69 -0.37
N PHE A 70 -0.02 -12.34 -0.98
CA PHE A 70 0.57 -13.57 -0.44
C PHE A 70 1.22 -13.36 0.94
N ILE A 71 1.95 -12.25 1.12
CA ILE A 71 2.54 -11.88 2.41
C ILE A 71 1.45 -11.62 3.46
N ILE A 72 0.42 -10.83 3.10
CA ILE A 72 -0.69 -10.51 4.01
C ILE A 72 -1.45 -11.79 4.40
N PHE A 73 -1.69 -12.68 3.44
CA PHE A 73 -2.33 -13.97 3.70
C PHE A 73 -1.53 -14.79 4.72
N GLY A 74 -0.21 -14.92 4.52
CA GLY A 74 0.67 -15.63 5.46
C GLY A 74 0.66 -15.00 6.86
N ALA A 75 0.68 -13.67 6.94
CA ALA A 75 0.63 -12.94 8.21
C ALA A 75 -0.71 -13.13 8.94
N ILE A 76 -1.84 -13.06 8.23
CA ILE A 76 -3.18 -13.27 8.81
C ILE A 76 -3.34 -14.73 9.26
N LEU A 77 -2.85 -15.69 8.46
CA LEU A 77 -2.88 -17.10 8.83
C LEU A 77 -2.10 -17.32 10.13
N LEU A 78 -0.85 -16.84 10.20
CA LEU A 78 -0.04 -16.95 11.41
C LEU A 78 -0.70 -16.27 12.61
N LEU A 79 -1.27 -15.08 12.41
CA LEU A 79 -1.99 -14.35 13.45
C LEU A 79 -3.16 -15.18 14.00
N ASN A 80 -4.01 -15.72 13.12
CA ASN A 80 -5.14 -16.54 13.52
C ASN A 80 -4.69 -17.85 14.19
N THR A 81 -3.63 -18.50 13.69
CA THR A 81 -3.06 -19.69 14.35
C THR A 81 -2.55 -19.36 15.75
N LEU A 82 -1.88 -18.22 15.95
CA LEU A 82 -1.41 -17.78 17.27
C LEU A 82 -2.55 -17.36 18.21
N GLN A 83 -3.66 -16.86 17.67
CA GLN A 83 -4.86 -16.54 18.44
C GLN A 83 -5.56 -17.82 18.92
N GLU A 84 -5.83 -18.76 18.01
CA GLU A 84 -6.54 -20.02 18.32
C GLU A 84 -5.71 -20.98 19.19
N SER A 85 -4.39 -21.01 19.00
CA SER A 85 -3.50 -21.81 19.87
C SER A 85 -3.28 -21.21 21.25
N GLY A 86 -3.75 -19.98 21.51
CA GLY A 86 -3.44 -19.24 22.73
C GLY A 86 -1.98 -18.78 22.83
N GLY A 87 -1.19 -18.92 21.77
CA GLY A 87 0.21 -18.48 21.70
C GLY A 87 0.38 -17.00 21.99
N LEU A 88 -0.51 -16.14 21.50
CA LEU A 88 -0.54 -14.72 21.86
C LEU A 88 -0.74 -14.48 23.35
N GLY A 89 -1.56 -15.32 24.00
CA GLY A 89 -1.76 -15.28 25.44
C GLY A 89 -0.49 -15.69 26.21
N ALA A 90 0.24 -16.70 25.74
CA ALA A 90 1.53 -17.10 26.30
C ALA A 90 2.58 -15.98 26.18
N ILE A 91 2.69 -15.36 25.00
CA ILE A 91 3.59 -14.22 24.75
C ILE A 91 3.24 -13.06 25.69
N ARG A 92 1.95 -12.69 25.80
CA ARG A 92 1.50 -11.61 26.69
C ARG A 92 1.83 -11.91 28.16
N ARG A 93 1.64 -13.15 28.63
CA ARG A 93 1.97 -13.54 30.01
C ARG A 93 3.47 -13.41 30.29
N GLY A 94 4.32 -13.85 29.37
CA GLY A 94 5.78 -13.68 29.52
C GLY A 94 6.22 -12.23 29.69
N PHE A 95 5.59 -11.28 28.98
CA PHE A 95 5.88 -9.85 29.16
C PHE A 95 5.35 -9.28 30.48
N VAL A 96 4.18 -9.75 30.95
CA VAL A 96 3.63 -9.35 32.26
C VAL A 96 4.51 -9.87 33.41
N ASP A 97 5.09 -11.05 33.28
CA ASP A 97 5.98 -11.64 34.28
C ASP A 97 7.31 -10.87 34.43
N ILE A 98 7.79 -10.20 33.37
CA ILE A 98 9.00 -9.34 33.44
C ILE A 98 8.71 -8.05 34.23
N SER A 99 7.60 -7.38 33.91
CA SER A 99 7.17 -6.19 34.64
C SER A 99 5.66 -6.00 34.50
N PRO A 100 4.91 -5.92 35.61
CA PRO A 100 3.47 -5.66 35.58
C PRO A 100 3.14 -4.17 35.33
N ASP A 101 4.12 -3.27 35.40
CA ASP A 101 3.91 -1.84 35.12
C ASP A 101 3.74 -1.63 33.61
N ARG A 102 2.55 -1.15 33.21
CA ARG A 102 2.21 -0.83 31.81
C ARG A 102 3.16 0.19 31.19
N ARG A 103 3.76 1.07 31.99
CA ARG A 103 4.73 2.07 31.52
C ARG A 103 6.03 1.42 31.07
N VAL A 104 6.48 0.40 31.79
CA VAL A 104 7.71 -0.35 31.47
C VAL A 104 7.45 -1.27 30.27
N GLN A 105 6.26 -1.87 30.16
CA GLN A 105 5.90 -2.73 29.02
C GLN A 105 5.94 -2.00 27.67
N VAL A 106 5.53 -0.73 27.61
CA VAL A 106 5.59 0.08 26.38
C VAL A 106 7.04 0.38 25.95
N ILE A 107 8.00 0.35 26.86
CA ILE A 107 9.43 0.56 26.53
C ILE A 107 10.07 -0.74 26.01
N ILE A 108 9.56 -1.90 26.42
CA ILE A 108 10.12 -3.22 26.08
C ILE A 108 9.61 -3.74 24.72
N ILE A 109 8.38 -3.38 24.32
CA ILE A 109 7.72 -3.74 23.04
C ILE A 109 8.13 -2.77 21.94
#